data_AF-A0A7S1WBG1-F1
#
_entry.id   AF-A0A7S1WBG1-F1
#
_cell.length_a   1.000
_cell.length_b   1.000
_cell.length_c   1.000
_cell.angle_alpha   90.00
_cell.angle_beta   90.00
_cell.angle_gamma   90.00
#
_symmetry.space_group_name_H-M   'P 1'
#
loop_
_entity.id
_entity.type
_entity.pdbx_description
1 polymer ?
#
loop_
_entity_poly.entity_id
_entity_poly.type
_entity_poly.pdbx_seq_one_letter_code
_entity_poly.pdbx_strand_id
1 'polypeptide(L)'
;SPQSPKSNRFVGTPGYIAPEALLGQITPQSDIWSVGVILYILMTGETPWTSLVSLEDGTVGSPGAKRMYNSIKGEVMEWDKEPWPDFPLARDLCQRLLAFEVQERPTSVDEVLAHPWLTEGS
;
A
#
# COMPACT_ATOMS: atom_id res chain seq x y z
N SER A 1 -25.52 -26.91 -4.75
CA SER A 1 -25.18 -25.56 -5.25
C SER A 1 -23.75 -25.57 -5.76
N PRO A 2 -23.45 -25.06 -6.96
CA PRO A 2 -22.06 -25.02 -7.40
C PRO A 2 -21.33 -24.00 -6.53
N GLN A 3 -20.29 -24.46 -5.84
CA GLN A 3 -19.37 -23.58 -5.13
C GLN A 3 -18.62 -22.78 -6.20
N SER A 4 -18.74 -21.44 -6.16
CA SER A 4 -17.90 -20.57 -6.96
C SER A 4 -16.43 -20.95 -6.71
N PRO A 5 -15.60 -21.11 -7.76
CA PRO A 5 -14.20 -21.41 -7.55
C PRO A 5 -13.61 -20.26 -6.72
N LYS A 6 -13.00 -20.58 -5.57
CA LYS A 6 -12.15 -19.63 -4.85
C LYS A 6 -11.09 -19.19 -5.85
N SER A 7 -11.24 -17.98 -6.40
CA SER A 7 -10.28 -17.48 -7.38
C SER A 7 -8.94 -17.34 -6.67
N ASN A 8 -8.00 -18.24 -6.97
CA ASN A 8 -6.66 -18.23 -6.38
C ASN A 8 -5.78 -17.12 -6.98
N ARG A 9 -6.42 -16.09 -7.55
CA ARG A 9 -5.82 -15.01 -8.32
C ARG A 9 -6.27 -13.69 -7.73
N PHE A 10 -5.33 -12.79 -7.47
CA PHE A 10 -5.56 -11.40 -7.16
C PHE A 10 -6.29 -10.73 -8.32
N VAL A 11 -7.32 -9.96 -7.98
CA VAL A 11 -7.91 -8.95 -8.86
C VAL A 11 -7.31 -7.63 -8.40
N GLY A 12 -6.18 -7.23 -8.98
CA GLY A 12 -5.46 -6.03 -8.57
C GLY A 12 -4.32 -5.72 -9.52
N THR A 13 -3.98 -4.43 -9.67
CA THR A 13 -2.82 -4.01 -10.44
C THR A 13 -1.59 -4.15 -9.55
N PRO A 14 -0.57 -4.95 -9.94
CA PRO A 14 0.60 -5.30 -9.14
C PRO A 14 1.23 -4.17 -8.31
N GLY A 15 1.31 -2.96 -8.88
CA GLY A 15 1.89 -1.76 -8.25
C GLY A 15 1.23 -1.26 -6.97
N TYR A 16 0.00 -1.69 -6.66
CA TYR A 16 -0.82 -1.09 -5.59
C TYR A 16 -1.23 -2.11 -4.52
N ILE A 17 -0.81 -3.36 -4.66
CA ILE A 17 -1.29 -4.47 -3.82
C ILE A 17 -0.67 -4.37 -2.41
N ALA A 18 -1.52 -4.43 -1.38
CA ALA A 18 -1.09 -4.45 0.01
C ALA A 18 -0.34 -5.75 0.40
N PRO A 19 0.60 -5.72 1.35
CA PRO A 19 1.41 -6.88 1.72
C PRO A 19 0.57 -8.08 2.18
N GLU A 20 -0.44 -7.84 3.01
CA GLU A 20 -1.36 -8.87 3.50
C GLU A 20 -2.22 -9.46 2.37
N ALA A 21 -2.55 -8.63 1.36
CA ALA A 21 -3.28 -9.08 0.20
C ALA A 21 -2.44 -10.11 -0.56
N LEU A 22 -1.12 -9.93 -0.74
CA LEU A 22 -0.22 -10.93 -1.36
C LEU A 22 -0.27 -12.33 -0.69
N LEU A 23 -0.68 -12.39 0.58
CA LEU A 23 -0.86 -13.62 1.34
C LEU A 23 -2.31 -14.15 1.35
N GLY A 24 -3.22 -13.45 0.69
CA GLY A 24 -4.63 -13.82 0.54
C GLY A 24 -5.57 -13.19 1.56
N GLN A 25 -5.09 -12.22 2.34
CA GLN A 25 -5.85 -11.56 3.38
C GLN A 25 -6.25 -10.16 2.91
N ILE A 26 -7.37 -10.05 2.19
CA ILE A 26 -7.86 -8.74 1.73
C ILE A 26 -8.77 -8.15 2.82
N THR A 27 -8.51 -6.91 3.19
CA THR A 27 -9.29 -6.15 4.19
C THR A 27 -9.61 -4.76 3.66
N PRO A 28 -10.54 -4.00 4.28
CA PRO A 28 -10.73 -2.59 3.94
C PRO A 28 -9.45 -1.74 4.06
N GLN A 29 -8.54 -2.12 4.96
CA GLN A 29 -7.24 -1.45 5.13
C GLN A 29 -6.24 -1.76 3.99
N SER A 30 -6.53 -2.77 3.16
CA SER A 30 -5.78 -3.01 1.92
C SER A 30 -6.07 -1.92 0.87
N ASP A 31 -7.27 -1.34 0.87
CA ASP A 31 -7.58 -0.17 0.02
C ASP A 31 -6.88 1.10 0.55
N ILE A 32 -6.80 1.26 1.87
CA ILE A 32 -6.05 2.35 2.53
C ILE A 32 -4.57 2.34 2.11
N TRP A 33 -3.96 1.15 2.05
CA TRP A 33 -2.61 0.99 1.50
C TRP A 33 -2.52 1.44 0.04
N SER A 34 -3.47 0.99 -0.79
CA SER A 34 -3.51 1.34 -2.21
C SER A 34 -3.58 2.87 -2.42
N VAL A 35 -4.34 3.57 -1.58
CA VAL A 35 -4.38 5.04 -1.54
C VAL A 35 -3.04 5.63 -1.12
N GLY A 36 -2.37 5.04 -0.12
CA GLY A 36 -1.01 5.42 0.27
C GLY A 36 -0.01 5.34 -0.88
N VAL A 37 -0.07 4.27 -1.69
CA VAL A 37 0.77 4.11 -2.90
C VAL A 37 0.50 5.22 -3.90
N ILE A 38 -0.79 5.52 -4.15
CA ILE A 38 -1.18 6.61 -5.07
C ILE A 38 -0.66 7.95 -4.54
N LEU A 39 -0.83 8.24 -3.25
CA LEU A 39 -0.33 9.47 -2.64
C LEU A 39 1.20 9.59 -2.80
N TYR A 40 1.95 8.52 -2.55
CA TYR A 40 3.39 8.50 -2.76
C TYR A 40 3.76 8.86 -4.20
N ILE A 41 3.09 8.24 -5.19
CA ILE A 41 3.32 8.52 -6.61
C ILE A 41 2.96 9.97 -6.95
N LEU A 42 1.88 10.51 -6.41
CA LEU A 42 1.47 11.89 -6.69
C LEU A 42 2.47 12.91 -6.12
N MET A 43 3.09 12.62 -4.98
CA MET A 43 4.09 13.50 -4.37
C MET A 43 5.44 13.40 -5.07
N THR A 44 5.91 12.18 -5.38
CA THR A 44 7.28 11.94 -5.83
C THR A 44 7.43 11.78 -7.34
N GLY A 45 6.35 11.41 -8.04
CA GLY A 45 6.39 10.94 -9.42
C GLY A 45 6.92 9.51 -9.59
N GLU A 46 7.26 8.82 -8.50
CA GLU A 46 7.90 7.50 -8.50
C GLU A 46 7.05 6.44 -7.79
N THR A 47 7.24 5.17 -8.15
CA THR A 47 6.60 4.06 -7.42
C THR A 47 7.38 3.75 -6.14
N PRO A 48 6.72 3.54 -4.99
CA PRO A 48 7.41 3.27 -3.72
C PRO A 48 8.21 1.96 -3.73
N TRP A 49 7.79 0.97 -4.52
CA TRP A 49 8.51 -0.29 -4.70
C TRP A 49 8.56 -0.67 -6.19
N THR A 50 9.76 -0.65 -6.79
CA THR A 50 9.93 -1.11 -8.19
C THR A 50 9.67 -2.60 -8.34
N SER A 51 9.80 -3.38 -7.26
CA SER A 51 9.47 -4.80 -7.29
C SER A 51 7.98 -5.01 -7.61
N LEU A 52 7.08 -4.19 -7.05
CA LEU A 52 5.63 -4.37 -7.17
C LEU A 52 5.12 -4.40 -8.61
N VAL A 53 5.77 -3.72 -9.56
CA VAL A 53 5.34 -3.73 -10.98
C VAL A 53 5.65 -5.04 -11.71
N SER A 54 6.46 -5.93 -11.13
CA SER A 54 6.95 -7.16 -11.78
C SER A 54 6.18 -8.44 -11.43
N LEU A 55 5.07 -8.37 -10.67
CA LEU A 55 4.24 -9.55 -10.41
C LEU A 55 3.49 -9.97 -11.68
N GLU A 56 4.08 -10.91 -12.42
CA GLU A 56 3.48 -11.52 -13.62
C GLU A 56 2.41 -12.55 -13.23
N ASP A 57 2.61 -13.28 -12.14
CA ASP A 57 1.67 -14.25 -11.61
C ASP A 57 0.88 -13.65 -10.45
N GLY A 58 -0.30 -13.09 -10.75
CA GLY A 58 -1.25 -12.59 -9.75
C GLY A 58 -1.84 -13.71 -8.86
N THR A 59 -1.10 -14.76 -8.52
CA THR A 59 -1.56 -15.89 -7.73
C THR A 59 -1.24 -15.69 -6.25
N VAL A 60 -2.25 -15.89 -5.41
CA VAL A 60 -2.14 -15.74 -3.96
C VAL A 60 -1.15 -16.73 -3.37
N GLY A 61 -0.23 -16.22 -2.53
CA GLY A 61 0.75 -17.06 -1.85
C GLY A 61 1.74 -17.78 -2.77
N SER A 62 1.81 -17.39 -4.05
CA SER A 62 2.80 -17.92 -4.99
C SER A 62 4.23 -17.59 -4.52
N PRO A 63 5.26 -18.27 -5.05
CA PRO A 63 6.64 -17.87 -4.82
C PRO A 63 6.90 -16.39 -5.19
N GLY A 64 6.24 -15.87 -6.23
CA GLY A 64 6.28 -14.46 -6.62
C GLY A 64 5.69 -13.55 -5.55
N ALA A 65 4.48 -13.86 -5.09
CA ALA A 65 3.81 -13.10 -4.02
C ALA A 65 4.60 -13.09 -2.71
N LYS A 66 5.22 -14.22 -2.32
CA LYS A 66 6.07 -14.31 -1.12
C LYS A 66 7.36 -13.51 -1.25
N ARG A 67 8.01 -13.55 -2.42
CA ARG A 67 9.19 -12.70 -2.69
C ARG A 67 8.81 -11.23 -2.55
N MET A 68 7.67 -10.84 -3.11
CA MET A 68 7.18 -9.47 -3.02
C MET A 68 6.93 -9.02 -1.58
N TYR A 69 6.20 -9.83 -0.81
CA TYR A 69 5.96 -9.57 0.61
C TYR A 69 7.27 -9.33 1.37
N ASN A 70 8.29 -10.15 1.13
CA ASN A 70 9.59 -10.01 1.77
C ASN A 70 10.37 -8.78 1.27
N SER A 71 10.26 -8.42 -0.01
CA SER A 71 10.84 -7.17 -0.54
C SER A 71 10.27 -5.96 0.17
N ILE A 72 8.93 -5.84 0.23
CA ILE A 72 8.27 -4.72 0.91
C ILE A 72 8.66 -4.67 2.39
N LYS A 73 8.75 -5.83 3.05
CA LYS A 73 9.14 -5.93 4.46
C LYS A 73 10.58 -5.48 4.73
N GLY A 74 11.48 -5.71 3.78
CA GLY A 74 12.91 -5.41 3.92
C GLY A 74 13.32 -4.04 3.39
N GLU A 75 12.44 -3.37 2.63
CA GLU A 75 12.75 -2.10 1.98
C GLU A 75 12.38 -0.92 2.87
N VAL A 76 13.29 0.04 2.98
CA VAL A 76 13.10 1.27 3.74
C VAL A 76 12.90 2.40 2.75
N MET A 77 11.74 3.05 2.81
CA MET A 77 11.46 4.25 2.01
C MET A 77 12.27 5.45 2.53
N GLU A 78 12.84 6.23 1.62
CA GLU A 78 13.68 7.39 1.94
C GLU A 78 12.84 8.65 2.15
N TRP A 79 12.30 8.81 3.36
CA TRP A 79 11.42 9.92 3.74
C TRP A 79 12.11 11.27 3.99
N ASP A 80 13.44 11.32 3.89
CA ASP A 80 14.25 12.53 4.07
C ASP A 80 14.64 13.19 2.74
N LYS A 81 14.21 12.61 1.61
CA LYS A 81 14.43 13.17 0.27
C LYS A 81 13.22 13.97 -0.21
N GLU A 82 13.46 14.90 -1.12
CA GLU A 82 12.41 15.68 -1.78
C GLU A 82 11.29 14.79 -2.34
N PRO A 83 10.01 15.20 -2.22
CA PRO A 83 9.54 16.47 -1.65
C PRO A 83 9.27 16.41 -0.13
N TRP A 84 9.50 15.27 0.52
CA TRP A 84 8.96 14.98 1.84
C TRP A 84 9.36 15.95 2.98
N PRO A 85 10.59 16.49 3.04
CA PRO A 85 10.96 17.49 4.03
C PRO A 85 10.08 18.74 4.01
N ASP A 86 9.61 19.16 2.83
CA ASP A 86 8.78 20.36 2.64
C ASP A 86 7.30 20.11 2.97
N PHE A 87 6.87 18.84 2.98
CA PHE A 87 5.48 18.45 3.25
C PHE A 87 5.36 17.47 4.42
N PRO A 88 5.72 17.87 5.65
CA PRO A 88 5.79 16.97 6.80
C PRO A 88 4.44 16.32 7.16
N LEU A 89 3.32 17.01 6.96
CA LEU A 89 1.98 16.45 7.20
C LEU A 89 1.56 15.47 6.09
N ALA A 90 1.90 15.75 4.83
CA ALA A 90 1.65 14.80 3.73
C ALA A 90 2.48 13.52 3.92
N ARG A 91 3.74 13.68 4.35
CA ARG A 91 4.65 12.60 4.72
C ARG A 91 4.07 11.73 5.84
N ASP A 92 3.64 12.34 6.94
CA ASP A 92 3.03 11.63 8.08
C ASP A 92 1.79 10.85 7.62
N LEU A 93 0.89 11.46 6.84
CA LEU A 93 -0.25 10.74 6.30
C LEU A 93 0.19 9.55 5.44
N CYS A 94 1.11 9.77 4.49
CA CYS A 94 1.58 8.73 3.59
C CYS A 94 2.23 7.55 4.34
N GLN A 95 3.03 7.84 5.36
CA GLN A 95 3.63 6.83 6.25
C GLN A 95 2.57 5.98 6.96
N ARG A 96 1.50 6.59 7.49
CA ARG A 96 0.41 5.87 8.14
C ARG A 96 -0.39 5.00 7.17
N LEU A 97 -0.66 5.50 5.96
CA LEU A 97 -1.35 4.74 4.91
C LEU A 97 -0.52 3.54 4.44
N LEU A 98 0.80 3.71 4.35
CA LEU A 98 1.78 2.70 3.93
C LEU A 98 2.40 1.92 5.10
N ALA A 99 1.77 1.92 6.28
CA ALA A 99 2.26 1.11 7.39
C ALA A 99 2.21 -0.38 7.01
N PHE A 100 3.32 -1.09 7.16
CA PHE A 100 3.41 -2.51 6.77
C PHE A 100 2.40 -3.36 7.54
N GLU A 101 2.40 -3.17 8.85
CA GLU A 101 1.49 -3.81 9.79
C GLU A 101 0.08 -3.19 9.67
N VAL A 102 -0.90 -4.04 9.40
CA VAL A 102 -2.28 -3.63 9.09
C VAL A 102 -2.92 -2.81 10.23
N GLN A 103 -2.61 -3.17 11.48
CA GLN A 103 -3.08 -2.51 12.70
C GLN A 103 -2.48 -1.12 12.93
N GLU A 104 -1.39 -0.77 12.24
CA GLU A 104 -0.77 0.54 12.31
C GLU A 104 -1.35 1.51 11.28
N ARG A 105 -2.17 1.00 10.35
CA ARG A 105 -2.92 1.83 9.40
C ARG A 105 -4.18 2.40 10.06
N PRO A 106 -4.69 3.55 9.57
CA PRO A 106 -6.00 4.04 9.95
C PRO A 106 -7.08 2.97 9.78
N THR A 107 -7.99 2.91 10.73
CA THR A 107 -9.03 1.87 10.80
C THR A 107 -10.23 2.17 9.90
N SER A 108 -10.40 3.43 9.50
CA SER A 108 -11.52 3.91 8.70
C SER A 108 -11.11 5.06 7.78
N VAL A 109 -11.93 5.32 6.76
CA VAL A 109 -11.76 6.48 5.87
C VAL A 109 -11.96 7.80 6.62
N ASP A 110 -12.87 7.84 7.60
CA ASP A 110 -13.10 9.05 8.40
C ASP A 110 -11.85 9.46 9.18
N GLU A 111 -11.09 8.48 9.69
CA GLU A 111 -9.81 8.70 10.34
C GLU A 111 -8.76 9.27 9.38
N VAL A 112 -8.72 8.76 8.14
CA VAL A 112 -7.86 9.29 7.07
C VAL A 112 -8.23 10.74 6.76
N LEU A 113 -9.53 11.02 6.54
CA LEU A 113 -10.03 12.34 6.18
C LEU A 113 -9.89 13.37 7.30
N ALA A 114 -9.81 12.93 8.56
CA ALA A 114 -9.56 13.79 9.72
C ALA A 114 -8.08 14.20 9.87
N HIS A 115 -7.17 13.66 9.06
CA HIS A 115 -5.74 13.95 9.16
C HIS A 115 -5.44 15.45 8.91
N PRO A 116 -4.56 16.10 9.70
CA PRO A 116 -4.26 17.54 9.59
C PRO A 116 -3.91 18.01 8.19
N TRP A 117 -3.18 17.19 7.41
CA TRP A 117 -2.86 17.51 6.01
C TRP A 117 -4.10 17.79 5.13
N LEU A 118 -5.20 17.08 5.38
CA LEU A 118 -6.45 17.21 4.60
C LEU A 118 -7.41 18.25 5.19
N THR A 119 -7.31 18.53 6.49
CA THR A 119 -8.25 19.40 7.20
C THR A 119 -7.76 20.83 7.39
N GLU A 120 -6.45 21.05 7.52
CA GLU A 120 -5.86 22.37 7.78
C GLU A 120 -5.35 23.07 6.51
N GLY A 121 -5.36 22.37 5.36
CA GLY A 121 -4.83 22.88 4.09
C GLY A 121 -3.30 22.94 4.09
N SER A 122 -2.69 22.67 2.93
CA SER A 122 -1.23 22.82 2.73
C SER A 122 -0.79 24.28 2.74
#